data_AF-A0A7Y2UC77-F1
#
_entry.id   AF-A0A7Y2UC77-F1
#
_cell.length_a   1.000
_cell.length_b   1.000
_cell.length_c   1.000
_cell.angle_alpha   90.00
_cell.angle_beta   90.00
_cell.angle_gamma   90.00
#
_symmetry.space_group_name_H-M   'P 1'
#
loop_
_entity.id
_entity.type
_entity.pdbx_description
1 polymer ?
#
loop_
_entity_poly.entity_id
_entity_poly.type
_entity_poly.pdbx_seq_one_letter_code
_entity_poly.pdbx_strand_id
1 'polypeptide(L)' 'VPYKGPLSGVIHQLSGGLRSSMGYMGCDSIARFRDEAKFVRITGAGVRESHAHDIQITKEAPNYKLG' A
#
# COMPACT_ATOMS: atom_id res chain seq x y z
N VAL A 1 12.85 -10.40 11.87
CA VAL A 1 12.29 -10.09 10.54
C VAL A 1 12.53 -11.28 9.61
N PRO A 2 11.52 -11.85 8.95
CA PRO A 2 11.69 -13.00 8.06
C PRO A 2 12.52 -12.68 6.82
N TYR A 3 13.21 -13.67 6.26
CA TYR A 3 13.88 -13.57 4.96
C TYR A 3 12.87 -13.24 3.86
N LYS A 4 13.19 -12.29 2.97
CA LYS A 4 12.26 -11.71 1.99
C LYS A 4 12.55 -12.08 0.54
N GLY A 5 13.54 -12.94 0.29
CA GLY A 5 14.01 -13.24 -1.06
C GLY A 5 14.83 -12.09 -1.67
N PRO A 6 14.95 -12.07 -3.01
CA PRO A 6 15.71 -11.04 -3.72
C PRO A 6 15.14 -9.63 -3.52
N LEU A 7 16.04 -8.64 -3.43
CA LEU A 7 15.69 -7.23 -3.28
C LEU A 7 14.77 -6.73 -4.41
N SER A 8 14.98 -7.20 -5.64
CA SER A 8 14.19 -6.82 -6.81
C SER A 8 12.68 -7.06 -6.61
N GLY A 9 12.30 -8.18 -5.99
CA GLY A 9 10.90 -8.48 -5.70
C GLY A 9 10.27 -7.49 -4.72
N VAL A 10 11.02 -7.05 -3.72
CA VAL A 10 10.56 -6.04 -2.75
C VAL A 10 10.38 -4.67 -3.43
N ILE A 11 11.37 -4.24 -4.22
CA ILE A 11 11.30 -2.96 -4.95
C ILE A 11 10.14 -2.94 -5.94
N HIS A 12 9.88 -4.06 -6.61
CA HIS A 12 8.72 -4.19 -7.50
C HIS A 12 7.40 -3.93 -6.77
N GLN A 13 7.18 -4.55 -5.60
CA GLN A 13 5.95 -4.34 -4.83
C GLN A 13 5.83 -2.90 -4.30
N LEU A 14 6.93 -2.31 -3.80
CA LEU A 14 6.93 -0.94 -3.30
C LEU A 14 6.65 0.09 -4.40
N SER A 15 7.34 -0.03 -5.54
CA SER A 15 7.14 0.87 -6.68
C SER A 15 5.77 0.68 -7.34
N GLY A 16 5.26 -0.56 -7.38
CA GLY A 16 3.90 -0.84 -7.84
C GLY A 16 2.82 -0.19 -6.97
N GLY A 17 2.97 -0.27 -5.64
CA GLY A 17 2.07 0.40 -4.69
C GLY A 17 2.06 1.92 -4.86
N LEU A 18 3.25 2.53 -5.00
CA LEU A 18 3.37 3.97 -5.24
C LEU A 18 2.75 4.39 -6.58
N ARG A 19 2.96 3.64 -7.65
CA ARG A 19 2.36 3.94 -8.96
C ARG A 19 0.83 3.83 -8.92
N SER A 20 0.31 2.83 -8.20
CA SER A 20 -1.13 2.66 -7.99
C SER A 20 -1.74 3.86 -7.25
N SER A 21 -1.12 4.33 -6.16
CA SER A 21 -1.60 5.51 -5.43
C SER A 21 -1.51 6.80 -6.25
N MET A 22 -0.44 7.00 -7.02
CA MET A 22 -0.33 8.11 -7.96
C MET A 22 -1.42 8.06 -9.04
N GLY A 23 -1.78 6.86 -9.53
CA GLY A 23 -2.88 6.64 -10.46
C GLY A 23 -4.24 7.04 -9.89
N TYR A 24 -4.55 6.64 -8.66
CA TYR A 24 -5.80 7.07 -7.98
C TYR A 24 -5.90 8.59 -7.84
N MET A 25 -4.77 9.28 -7.66
CA MET A 25 -4.71 10.74 -7.53
C MET A 25 -4.51 11.48 -8.85
N GLY A 26 -4.45 10.78 -10.00
CA GLY A 26 -4.24 11.40 -11.30
C GLY A 26 -2.91 12.16 -11.44
N CYS A 27 -1.89 11.75 -10.68
CA CYS A 27 -0.57 12.40 -10.64
C CYS A 27 0.42 11.65 -11.52
N ASP A 28 0.97 12.32 -12.54
CA ASP A 28 1.96 11.77 -13.47
C ASP A 28 3.40 11.76 -12.91
N SER A 29 3.64 12.48 -11.83
CA SER A 29 4.96 12.72 -11.26
C SER A 29 4.92 12.79 -9.74
N ILE A 30 6.06 12.48 -9.11
CA ILE A 30 6.20 12.50 -7.65
C ILE A 30 6.04 13.93 -7.11
N ALA A 31 6.47 14.95 -7.85
CA ALA A 31 6.31 16.35 -7.46
C ALA A 31 4.81 16.69 -7.33
N ARG A 32 4.02 16.44 -8.38
CA ARG A 32 2.56 16.65 -8.34
C ARG A 32 1.89 15.84 -7.25
N PHE A 33 2.28 14.58 -7.05
CA PHE A 33 1.72 13.75 -5.99
C PHE A 33 2.00 14.32 -4.58
N ARG A 34 3.16 14.95 -4.36
CA ARG A 34 3.49 15.59 -3.07
C ARG A 34 2.70 16.88 -2.85
N ASP A 35 2.47 17.66 -3.90
CA ASP A 35 1.85 18.98 -3.80
C ASP A 35 0.31 18.92 -3.84
N GLU A 36 -0.26 17.96 -4.58
CA GLU A 36 -1.71 17.87 -4.84
C GLU A 36 -2.43 16.84 -3.95
N ALA A 37 -1.72 15.88 -3.35
CA ALA A 37 -2.35 14.85 -2.53
C ALA A 37 -3.07 15.43 -1.31
N LYS A 38 -4.29 14.94 -1.07
CA LYS A 38 -5.13 15.33 0.06
C LYS A 38 -5.28 14.16 1.02
N PHE A 39 -5.21 14.46 2.31
CA PHE A 39 -5.43 13.49 3.36
C PHE A 39 -6.73 13.79 4.09
N VAL A 40 -7.38 12.73 4.55
CA VAL A 40 -8.53 12.81 5.46
C VAL A 40 -8.19 12.09 6.75
N ARG A 41 -8.71 12.60 7.86
CA ARG A 41 -8.55 11.94 9.16
C ARG A 41 -9.57 10.81 9.26
N ILE A 42 -9.10 9.62 9.62
CA ILE A 42 -9.95 8.47 9.89
C ILE A 42 -9.88 8.08 11.38
N THR A 43 -10.90 7.37 11.85
CA THR A 43 -10.94 6.83 13.21
C THR A 43 -10.23 5.47 13.27
N GLY A 44 -10.04 4.92 14.48
CA GLY A 44 -9.54 3.54 14.63
C GLY A 44 -10.46 2.48 14.01
N ALA A 45 -11.76 2.76 13.87
CA ALA A 45 -12.67 1.90 13.11
C ALA A 45 -12.34 1.94 11.60
N GLY A 46 -12.08 3.14 11.05
CA GLY A 46 -11.66 3.28 9.65
C GLY A 46 -10.33 2.60 9.35
N VAL A 47 -9.41 2.53 10.32
CA VAL A 47 -8.17 1.75 10.17
C VAL A 47 -8.48 0.25 10.04
N ARG A 48 -9.35 -0.31 10.90
CA ARG A 48 -9.76 -1.72 10.79
C ARG A 48 -10.46 -2.01 9.47
N GLU A 49 -11.34 -1.11 9.03
CA GLU A 49 -12.04 -1.21 7.75
C GLU A 49 -11.06 -1.20 6.56
N SER A 50 -9.99 -0.40 6.62
CA SER A 50 -9.00 -0.30 5.55
C SER A 50 -8.17 -1.58 5.38
N HIS A 51 -8.02 -2.36 6.44
CA HIS A 51 -7.36 -3.68 6.39
C HIS A 51 -8.35 -4.76 5.96
N ALA A 52 -7.85 -5.88 5.44
CA ALA A 52 -8.67 -7.07 5.29
C ALA A 52 -9.28 -7.46 6.64
N HIS A 53 -10.61 -7.51 6.72
CA HIS A 53 -11.38 -7.82 7.92
C HIS A 53 -12.46 -8.88 7.60
N ASP A 54 -12.86 -9.63 8.63
CA ASP A 54 -13.92 -10.65 8.60
C ASP A 54 -13.72 -11.78 7.57
N ILE A 55 -12.45 -12.05 7.19
CA ILE A 55 -12.07 -13.15 6.31
C ILE A 55 -10.85 -13.91 6.83
N GLN A 56 -10.74 -15.19 6.49
CA GLN A 56 -9.54 -15.98 6.72
C GLN A 56 -8.62 -15.90 5.50
N ILE A 57 -7.41 -15.36 5.69
CA ILE A 57 -6.38 -15.32 4.65
C ILE A 57 -5.78 -16.72 4.50
N THR A 58 -6.02 -17.38 3.36
CA THR A 58 -5.53 -18.73 3.08
C THR A 58 -4.21 -18.75 2.32
N LYS A 59 -3.80 -17.61 1.75
CA LYS A 59 -2.54 -17.43 1.03
C LYS A 59 -2.01 -16.02 1.27
N GLU A 60 -0.74 -15.92 1.62
CA GLU A 60 -0.09 -14.62 1.79
C GLU A 60 0.06 -13.89 0.45
N ALA A 61 -0.29 -12.60 0.46
CA ALA A 61 -0.02 -11.71 -0.66
C ALA A 61 1.41 -11.16 -0.56
N PRO A 62 2.12 -10.97 -1.69
CA PRO A 62 3.52 -10.52 -1.69
C PRO A 62 3.71 -9.10 -1.13
N ASN A 63 2.65 -8.28 -1.10
CA ASN A 63 2.64 -6.88 -0.65
C ASN A 63 1.76 -6.61 0.59
N TYR A 64 1.13 -7.63 1.16
CA TYR A 64 0.28 -7.48 2.35
C TYR A 64 0.74 -8.48 3.41
N LYS A 65 1.59 -8.00 4.33
CA LYS A 65 2.13 -8.79 5.45
C LYS A 65 1.59 -8.21 6.75
N LEU A 66 0.79 -8.99 7.46
CA LEU A 66 0.42 -8.69 8.84
C LEU A 66 1.70 -8.87 9.68
N GLY A 67 2.02 -7.85 10.48
CA GLY A 67 3.23 -7.82 11.31
C GLY A 67 3.22 -8.87 12.41
#